data_AF-A0A641RBV0-F1
#
_entry.id   AF-A0A641RBV0-F1
#
_cell.length_a   1.000
_cell.length_b   1.000
_cell.length_c   1.000
_cell.angle_alpha   90.00
_cell.angle_beta   90.00
_cell.angle_gamma   90.00
#
_symmetry.space_group_name_H-M   'P 1'
#
loop_
_entity.id
_entity.type
_entity.pdbx_description
1 polymer ?
#
loop_
_entity_poly.entity_id
_entity_poly.type
_entity_poly.pdbx_seq_one_letter_code
_entity_poly.pdbx_strand_id
1 'polypeptide(L)'
;PLQWTGNAIDLVELIYGINEMGCINNGEMPLKQLAPLLYRIFGIEAKDCYRFYIDIKRRKNESRTYFLDRMQEKLNRKILRDEELERMRR
;
A
#
# COMPACT_ATOMS: atom_id res chain seq x y z
N PRO A 1 -12.97 -3.43 -14.00
CA PRO A 1 -12.13 -2.63 -13.07
C PRO A 1 -11.40 -3.61 -12.15
N LEU A 2 -10.18 -3.30 -11.70
CA LEU A 2 -9.59 -4.09 -10.60
C LEU A 2 -10.42 -3.84 -9.36
N GLN A 3 -10.63 -4.87 -8.54
CA GLN A 3 -11.42 -4.76 -7.32
C GLN A 3 -10.49 -4.90 -6.12
N TRP A 4 -10.41 -3.84 -5.32
CA TRP A 4 -9.76 -3.94 -4.01
C TRP A 4 -10.65 -4.68 -3.03
N THR A 5 -10.13 -5.77 -2.49
CA THR A 5 -10.83 -6.63 -1.53
C THR A 5 -10.33 -6.46 -0.09
N GLY A 6 -9.31 -5.61 0.12
CA GLY A 6 -8.82 -5.25 1.45
C GLY A 6 -9.64 -4.13 2.09
N ASN A 7 -9.25 -3.69 3.29
CA ASN A 7 -9.92 -2.54 3.91
C ASN A 7 -9.56 -1.24 3.18
N ALA A 8 -10.45 -0.26 3.24
CA ALA A 8 -10.17 1.06 2.65
C ALA A 8 -8.97 1.75 3.32
N ILE A 9 -8.82 1.59 4.65
CA ILE A 9 -7.68 2.15 5.39
C ILE A 9 -6.33 1.55 4.93
N ASP A 10 -6.33 0.29 4.51
CA ASP A 10 -5.13 -0.39 3.98
C ASP A 10 -4.73 0.21 2.63
N LEU A 11 -5.71 0.52 1.77
CA LEU A 11 -5.46 1.21 0.50
C LEU A 11 -4.95 2.64 0.74
N VAL A 12 -5.51 3.36 1.72
CA VAL A 12 -5.02 4.70 2.07
C VAL A 12 -3.58 4.65 2.58
N GLU A 13 -3.24 3.68 3.40
CA GLU A 13 -1.87 3.47 3.86
C GLU A 13 -0.90 3.27 2.69
N LEU A 14 -1.29 2.45 1.69
CA LEU A 14 -0.52 2.28 0.45
C LEU A 14 -0.40 3.59 -0.35
N ILE A 15 -1.50 4.33 -0.51
CA ILE A 15 -1.52 5.62 -1.24
C ILE A 15 -0.53 6.61 -0.61
N TYR A 16 -0.58 6.76 0.72
CA TYR A 16 0.36 7.63 1.43
C TYR A 16 1.78 7.12 1.34
N GLY A 17 2.02 5.81 1.48
CA GLY A 17 3.34 5.22 1.30
C GLY A 17 3.93 5.53 -0.09
N ILE A 18 3.16 5.34 -1.16
CA ILE A 18 3.59 5.66 -2.53
C ILE A 18 3.87 7.17 -2.70
N ASN A 19 3.02 8.03 -2.11
CA ASN A 19 3.20 9.47 -2.19
C ASN A 19 4.48 9.93 -1.48
N GLU A 20 4.73 9.46 -0.26
CA GLU A 20 5.93 9.79 0.52
C GLU A 20 7.21 9.26 -0.13
N MET A 21 7.15 8.11 -0.81
CA MET A 21 8.29 7.56 -1.54
C MET A 21 8.69 8.41 -2.76
N GLY A 22 7.82 9.29 -3.26
CA GLY A 22 8.12 10.20 -4.36
C GLY A 22 8.49 9.50 -5.68
N CYS A 23 8.17 8.21 -5.85
CA CYS A 23 8.60 7.45 -7.02
C CYS A 23 7.75 7.68 -8.28
N ILE A 24 6.70 8.50 -8.21
CA ILE A 24 5.81 8.79 -9.35
C ILE A 24 6.08 10.20 -9.86
N ASN A 25 6.27 10.31 -11.18
CA ASN A 25 6.51 11.59 -11.87
C ASN A 25 7.63 12.41 -11.20
N ASN A 26 8.77 11.78 -10.90
CA ASN A 26 9.91 12.42 -10.22
C ASN A 26 9.55 13.08 -8.88
N GLY A 27 8.56 12.54 -8.16
CA GLY A 27 8.11 13.07 -6.88
C GLY A 27 7.08 14.20 -6.99
N GLU A 28 6.68 14.58 -8.20
CA GLU A 28 5.77 15.71 -8.43
C GLU A 28 4.29 15.32 -8.37
N MET A 29 3.97 14.03 -8.23
CA MET A 29 2.58 13.56 -8.18
C MET A 29 1.91 13.99 -6.86
N PRO A 30 0.91 14.91 -6.88
CA PRO A 30 0.27 15.36 -5.65
C PRO A 30 -0.69 14.30 -5.12
N LEU A 31 -0.77 14.15 -3.79
CA LEU A 31 -1.69 13.21 -3.13
C LEU A 31 -3.15 13.37 -3.61
N LYS A 32 -3.60 14.62 -3.79
CA LYS A 32 -4.95 14.96 -4.28
C LYS A 32 -5.26 14.43 -5.68
N GLN A 33 -4.24 14.10 -6.47
CA GLN A 33 -4.38 13.48 -7.79
C GLN A 33 -4.18 11.96 -7.72
N LEU A 34 -3.20 11.52 -6.91
CA LEU A 34 -2.88 10.10 -6.73
C LEU A 34 -4.04 9.31 -6.10
N ALA A 35 -4.66 9.82 -5.04
CA ALA A 35 -5.68 9.08 -4.30
C ALA A 35 -6.94 8.80 -5.15
N PRO A 36 -7.55 9.78 -5.86
CA PRO A 36 -8.69 9.50 -6.74
C PRO A 36 -8.35 8.55 -7.88
N LEU A 37 -7.12 8.63 -8.42
CA LEU A 37 -6.65 7.73 -9.47
C LEU A 37 -6.61 6.28 -8.98
N LEU A 38 -5.98 6.04 -7.83
CA LEU A 38 -5.87 4.69 -7.25
C LEU A 38 -7.24 4.14 -6.81
N TYR A 39 -8.11 4.96 -6.23
CA TYR A 39 -9.48 4.56 -5.93
C TYR A 39 -10.24 4.09 -7.18
N ARG A 40 -10.14 4.84 -8.30
CA ARG A 40 -10.77 4.46 -9.56
C ARG A 40 -10.21 3.16 -10.14
N ILE A 41 -8.88 3.00 -10.12
CA ILE A 41 -8.21 1.77 -10.61
C ILE A 41 -8.73 0.56 -9.84
N PHE A 42 -8.84 0.69 -8.52
CA PHE A 42 -9.22 -0.36 -7.59
C PHE A 42 -10.72 -0.51 -7.35
N GLY A 43 -11.55 0.22 -8.10
CA GLY A 43 -13.02 0.11 -8.00
C GLY A 43 -13.56 0.50 -6.61
N ILE A 44 -12.86 1.37 -5.89
CA ILE A 44 -13.28 1.92 -4.61
C ILE A 44 -13.94 3.28 -4.89
N GLU A 45 -15.16 3.48 -4.41
CA GLU A 45 -15.77 4.82 -4.40
C GLU A 45 -14.90 5.77 -3.58
N ALA A 46 -14.72 7.01 -4.04
CA ALA A 46 -13.84 7.96 -3.37
C ALA A 46 -14.23 8.11 -1.89
N LYS A 47 -13.27 7.81 -0.99
CA LYS A 47 -13.45 7.97 0.46
C LYS A 47 -12.53 9.08 0.98
N ASP A 48 -12.86 9.58 2.16
CA ASP A 48 -12.06 10.60 2.86
C ASP A 48 -10.67 10.04 3.23
N CYS A 49 -9.73 10.25 2.31
CA CYS A 49 -8.34 9.81 2.41
C CYS A 49 -7.65 10.43 3.64
N TYR A 50 -7.97 11.69 3.94
CA TYR A 50 -7.38 12.41 5.07
C TYR A 50 -7.89 11.87 6.41
N ARG A 51 -9.18 11.56 6.52
CA ARG A 51 -9.74 10.94 7.73
C ARG A 51 -9.08 9.59 8.03
N PHE A 52 -8.95 8.72 7.03
CA PHE A 52 -8.27 7.44 7.21
C PHE A 52 -6.80 7.62 7.60
N TYR A 53 -6.11 8.63 7.06
CA TYR A 53 -4.75 8.96 7.49
C TYR A 53 -4.67 9.42 8.95
N ILE A 54 -5.64 10.21 9.42
CA ILE A 54 -5.74 10.55 10.85
C ILE A 54 -5.90 9.28 11.69
N ASP A 55 -6.75 8.34 11.27
CA ASP A 55 -6.95 7.07 11.97
C ASP A 55 -5.66 6.24 12.01
N ILE A 56 -4.90 6.20 10.91
CA ILE A 56 -3.57 5.57 10.86
C ILE A 56 -2.61 6.23 11.86
N LYS A 57 -2.55 7.57 11.90
CA LYS A 57 -1.69 8.32 12.83
C LYS A 57 -2.01 8.08 14.31
N ARG A 58 -3.27 7.75 14.63
CA ARG A 58 -3.76 7.53 16.01
C ARG A 58 -3.55 6.10 16.52
N ARG A 59 -3.12 5.17 15.67
CA ARG A 59 -2.77 3.80 16.05
C ARG A 59 -1.70 3.80 17.16
N LYS A 60 -1.89 2.97 18.18
CA LYS A 60 -1.04 2.92 19.39
C LYS A 60 -0.07 1.72 19.43
N ASN A 61 -0.14 0.82 18.46
CA ASN A 61 0.77 -0.32 18.41
C ASN A 61 2.18 0.12 17.97
N GLU A 62 3.15 -0.80 18.06
CA GLU A 62 4.55 -0.58 17.72
C GLU A 62 4.73 0.00 16.30
N SER A 63 3.99 -0.54 15.33
CA SER A 63 3.89 0.05 14.00
C SER A 63 2.57 0.80 13.82
N ARG A 64 2.59 1.84 12.99
CA ARG A 64 1.38 2.50 12.49
C ARG A 64 1.01 2.02 11.08
N THR A 65 1.93 1.35 10.38
CA THR A 65 1.82 0.97 8.96
C THR A 65 1.64 -0.54 8.78
N TYR A 66 0.56 -1.08 9.36
CA TYR A 66 0.30 -2.52 9.37
C TYR A 66 0.21 -3.17 7.99
N PHE A 67 -0.37 -2.45 7.03
CA PHE A 67 -0.55 -3.00 5.69
C PHE A 67 0.79 -3.09 4.96
N LEU A 68 1.63 -2.06 5.06
CA LEU A 68 2.97 -2.06 4.46
C LEU A 68 3.88 -3.10 5.12
N ASP A 69 3.85 -3.23 6.45
CA ASP A 69 4.63 -4.25 7.16
C ASP A 69 4.25 -5.66 6.68
N ARG A 70 2.94 -5.94 6.61
CA ARG A 70 2.41 -7.22 6.14
C ARG A 70 2.73 -7.47 4.67
N MET A 71 2.71 -6.42 3.84
CA MET A 71 3.07 -6.50 2.43
C MET A 71 4.55 -6.88 2.27
N GLN A 72 5.45 -6.19 2.97
CA GLN A 72 6.89 -6.48 2.98
C GLN A 72 7.15 -7.92 3.44
N GLU A 73 6.56 -8.32 4.58
CA GLU A 73 6.72 -9.65 5.15
C GLU A 73 6.25 -10.76 4.18
N LYS A 74 5.10 -10.56 3.51
CA LYS A 74 4.60 -11.50 2.50
C LYS A 74 5.48 -11.58 1.26
N LEU A 75 5.99 -10.44 0.77
CA LEU A 75 6.85 -10.40 -0.40
C LEU A 75 8.20 -11.09 -0.11
N ASN A 76 8.83 -10.77 1.01
CA ASN A 76 10.08 -11.41 1.43
C ASN A 76 9.94 -12.93 1.58
N ARG A 77 8.83 -13.40 2.17
CA ARG A 77 8.54 -14.85 2.25
C ARG A 77 8.33 -15.51 0.89
N LYS A 78 7.82 -14.78 -0.11
CA LYS A 78 7.72 -15.31 -1.47
C LYS A 78 9.12 -15.44 -2.08
N ILE A 79 9.95 -14.40 -1.97
CA ILE A 79 11.31 -14.38 -2.50
C ILE A 79 12.13 -15.55 -1.95
N LEU A 80 12.11 -15.77 -0.63
CA LEU A 80 12.83 -16.88 0.00
C LEU A 80 12.39 -18.25 -0.54
N ARG A 81 11.08 -18.48 -0.70
CA ARG A 81 10.57 -19.72 -1.28
C ARG A 81 10.98 -19.90 -2.74
N ASP A 82 11.00 -18.81 -3.52
CA ASP A 82 11.43 -18.86 -4.92
C ASP A 82 12.92 -19.22 -5.01
N GLU A 83 13.78 -18.63 -4.16
CA GLU A 83 15.21 -18.94 -4.08
C GLU A 83 15.48 -20.39 -3.65
N GLU A 84 14.72 -20.93 -2.70
CA GLU A 84 14.80 -22.35 -2.30
C GLU A 84 14.44 -23.28 -3.45
N LEU A 85 13.38 -22.98 -4.19
CA LEU A 85 12.97 -23.75 -5.38
C LEU A 85 14.03 -23.70 -6.49
N GLU A 86 14.68 -22.56 -6.69
CA GLU A 86 15.79 -22.42 -7.64
C GLU A 86 17.01 -23.25 -7.23
N ARG A 87 17.34 -23.31 -5.93
CA ARG A 87 18.43 -24.16 -5.43
C ARG A 87 18.15 -25.65 -5.61
N MET A 88 16.91 -26.10 -5.40
CA MET A 88 16.52 -27.50 -5.58
C MET A 88 16.51 -27.94 -7.05
N ARG A 89 16.46 -26.99 -8.00
CA ARG A 89 16.49 -27.26 -9.45
C ARG A 89 17.91 -27.28 -10.04
N ARG A 90 18.90 -26.82 -9.29
CA ARG A 90 20.33 -26.86 -9.65
C ARG A 90 20.96 -28.12 -9.11
#